data_AF-A0A9D5VSU5-F1
#
_entry.id   AF-A0A9D5VSU5-F1
#
_cell.length_a   1.000
_cell.length_b   1.000
_cell.length_c   1.000
_cell.angle_alpha   90.00
_cell.angle_beta   90.00
_cell.angle_gamma   90.00
#
_symmetry.space_group_name_H-M   'P 1'
#
loop_
_entity.id
_entity.type
_entity.pdbx_description
1 polymer ?
#
loop_
_entity_poly.entity_id
_entity_poly.type
_entity_poly.pdbx_seq_one_letter_code
_entity_poly.pdbx_strand_id
1 'polypeptide(L)'
;MKAALFILLIFSNLAFSDEIDPLSQREKYRIKLQKLLDAKDKNQELGNFYENLIGDFDSAAKHYQSISDKKNSERILYLKNKFHDQDQTLNIIKSDMAKDISNRDLYDRYNQLEDLIKNYPDYYRRFEVFYTLGIVYMIMDKYKSSYESFQKSLELKPACHLFLPIISHLESSHQKWIRHIIISVTYIILFVLALITFVLLYYAKPWLFLKHKHITLGLLIIFLWVIVFYIGFYYFGKKIEFLEKENTKNSIQIYATPFTHGSGIASILFIYGLFGVIWTYLFSASAAIINSSPLKIIINYLFAWLIFTALLTHFYMLYCDGKCEFETYSKNILYYYKGSLSFNLKNIW
;
A
#
# COMPACT_ATOMS: atom_id res chain seq x y z
N MET A 1 -0.74 -10.22 21.92
CA MET A 1 -1.02 -10.83 20.60
C MET A 1 -2.50 -10.83 20.26
N LYS A 2 -3.39 -11.42 21.07
CA LYS A 2 -4.85 -11.48 20.78
C LYS A 2 -5.57 -10.13 20.66
N ALA A 3 -5.17 -9.09 21.41
CA ALA A 3 -5.77 -7.76 21.30
C ALA A 3 -5.34 -7.01 20.01
N ALA A 4 -4.07 -7.16 19.59
CA ALA A 4 -3.62 -6.67 18.30
C ALA A 4 -4.31 -7.43 17.15
N LEU A 5 -4.49 -8.75 17.31
CA LEU A 5 -5.28 -9.59 16.40
C LEU A 5 -6.76 -9.18 16.37
N PHE A 6 -7.32 -8.71 17.49
CA PHE A 6 -8.72 -8.27 17.58
C PHE A 6 -8.94 -6.91 16.92
N ILE A 7 -8.00 -5.97 17.08
CA ILE A 7 -8.00 -4.70 16.33
C ILE A 7 -7.81 -4.99 14.83
N LEU A 8 -6.87 -5.87 14.47
CA LEU A 8 -6.71 -6.37 13.10
C LEU A 8 -7.97 -7.08 12.57
N LEU A 9 -8.72 -7.80 13.41
CA LEU A 9 -9.98 -8.48 13.04
C LEU A 9 -11.15 -7.51 12.86
N ILE A 10 -11.22 -6.44 13.65
CA ILE A 10 -12.22 -5.37 13.47
C ILE A 10 -11.91 -4.60 12.19
N PHE A 11 -10.63 -4.29 11.94
CA PHE A 11 -10.21 -3.66 10.68
C PHE A 11 -10.36 -4.62 9.48
N SER A 12 -10.13 -5.93 9.65
CA SER A 12 -10.35 -6.91 8.57
C SER A 12 -11.84 -7.05 8.27
N ASN A 13 -12.72 -7.10 9.28
CA ASN A 13 -14.17 -7.17 9.04
C ASN A 13 -14.75 -5.87 8.44
N LEU A 14 -14.10 -4.72 8.65
CA LEU A 14 -14.46 -3.46 7.98
C LEU A 14 -13.86 -3.36 6.55
N ALA A 15 -12.83 -4.13 6.23
CA ALA A 15 -12.17 -4.15 4.92
C ALA A 15 -12.64 -5.31 4.01
N PHE A 16 -13.17 -6.39 4.59
CA PHE A 16 -13.70 -7.56 3.88
C PHE A 16 -15.23 -7.46 3.75
N SER A 17 -15.74 -6.49 3.00
CA SER A 17 -17.08 -6.65 2.41
C SER A 17 -16.90 -7.30 1.04
N ASP A 18 -17.33 -8.55 0.91
CA ASP A 18 -17.41 -9.32 -0.35
C ASP A 18 -16.25 -9.07 -1.32
N GLU A 19 -15.03 -9.37 -0.87
CA GLU A 19 -13.84 -9.20 -1.69
C GLU A 19 -13.95 -10.11 -2.93
N ILE A 20 -14.13 -9.48 -4.08
CA ILE A 20 -14.14 -10.13 -5.37
C ILE A 20 -12.78 -10.79 -5.56
N ASP A 21 -12.68 -12.11 -5.39
CA ASP A 21 -11.44 -12.85 -5.70
C ASP A 21 -11.06 -12.60 -7.17
N PRO A 22 -9.98 -11.82 -7.44
CA PRO A 22 -9.60 -11.46 -8.79
C PRO A 22 -9.25 -12.70 -9.63
N LEU A 23 -8.74 -13.76 -8.98
CA LEU A 23 -8.41 -15.03 -9.64
C LEU A 23 -9.66 -15.77 -10.08
N SER A 24 -10.67 -15.83 -9.21
CA SER A 24 -11.98 -16.40 -9.54
C SER A 24 -12.64 -15.66 -10.71
N GLN A 25 -12.59 -14.33 -10.74
CA GLN A 25 -13.11 -13.55 -11.88
C GLN A 25 -12.31 -13.79 -13.16
N ARG A 26 -10.98 -13.85 -13.08
CA ARG A 26 -10.13 -14.11 -14.25
C ARG A 26 -10.45 -15.46 -14.87
N GLU A 27 -10.59 -16.52 -14.06
CA GLU A 27 -10.93 -17.85 -14.56
C GLU A 27 -12.35 -17.89 -15.13
N LYS A 28 -13.31 -17.19 -14.50
CA LYS A 28 -14.67 -17.04 -15.04
C LYS A 28 -14.68 -16.38 -16.42
N TYR A 29 -13.91 -15.30 -16.63
CA TYR A 29 -13.82 -14.66 -17.94
C TYR A 29 -13.04 -15.48 -18.95
N ARG A 30 -12.01 -16.22 -18.52
CA ARG A 30 -11.28 -17.15 -19.38
C ARG A 30 -12.18 -18.27 -19.90
N ILE A 31 -12.95 -18.91 -19.02
CA ILE A 31 -13.93 -19.94 -19.41
C ILE A 31 -15.00 -19.35 -20.33
N LYS A 32 -15.48 -18.13 -20.03
CA LYS A 32 -16.43 -17.44 -20.90
C LYS A 32 -15.82 -17.18 -22.29
N LEU A 33 -14.59 -16.66 -22.36
CA LEU A 33 -13.89 -16.41 -23.60
C LEU A 33 -13.70 -17.71 -24.40
N GLN A 34 -13.31 -18.81 -23.76
CA GLN A 34 -13.17 -20.11 -24.41
C GLN A 34 -14.50 -20.56 -25.04
N LYS A 35 -15.61 -20.44 -24.31
CA LYS A 35 -16.94 -20.75 -24.85
C LYS A 35 -17.34 -19.87 -26.03
N LEU A 36 -16.95 -18.58 -26.03
CA LEU A 36 -17.21 -17.67 -27.15
C LEU A 36 -16.37 -18.02 -28.39
N LEU A 37 -15.17 -18.58 -28.20
CA LEU A 37 -14.32 -19.01 -29.31
C LEU A 37 -14.88 -20.24 -30.05
N ASP A 38 -15.70 -21.05 -29.37
CA ASP A 38 -16.36 -22.24 -29.91
C ASP A 38 -17.75 -21.93 -30.51
N ALA A 39 -18.23 -20.68 -30.40
CA ALA A 39 -19.55 -20.29 -30.87
C ALA A 39 -19.63 -20.15 -32.40
N LYS A 40 -20.78 -20.52 -32.97
CA LYS A 40 -21.08 -20.43 -34.42
C LYS A 40 -20.90 -19.01 -34.97
N ASP A 41 -21.28 -17.99 -34.18
CA ASP A 41 -21.18 -16.56 -34.51
C ASP A 41 -20.03 -15.88 -33.74
N LYS A 42 -18.88 -16.56 -33.68
CA LYS A 42 -17.68 -16.16 -32.91
C LYS A 42 -17.35 -14.66 -32.98
N ASN A 43 -17.34 -14.07 -34.16
CA ASN A 43 -16.96 -12.65 -34.32
C ASN A 43 -18.01 -11.68 -33.75
N GLN A 44 -19.30 -12.02 -33.81
CA GLN A 44 -20.35 -11.19 -33.18
C GLN A 44 -20.21 -11.22 -31.66
N GLU A 45 -20.02 -12.42 -31.11
CA GLU A 45 -19.79 -12.65 -29.69
C GLU A 45 -18.51 -11.98 -29.19
N LEU A 46 -17.42 -12.03 -29.97
CA LEU A 46 -16.19 -11.31 -29.67
C LEU A 46 -16.40 -9.79 -29.71
N GLY A 47 -17.12 -9.27 -30.70
CA GLY A 47 -17.49 -7.85 -30.76
C GLY A 47 -18.23 -7.40 -29.49
N ASN A 48 -19.26 -8.17 -29.10
CA ASN A 48 -20.04 -7.92 -27.89
C ASN A 48 -19.18 -8.03 -26.61
N PHE A 49 -18.23 -8.96 -26.58
CA PHE A 49 -17.33 -9.15 -25.45
C PHE A 49 -16.38 -7.96 -25.29
N TYR A 50 -15.71 -7.55 -26.38
CA TYR A 50 -14.82 -6.39 -26.38
C TYR A 50 -15.54 -5.11 -26.03
N GLU A 51 -16.75 -4.90 -26.56
CA GLU A 51 -17.54 -3.71 -26.27
C GLU A 51 -18.08 -3.71 -24.83
N ASN A 52 -18.81 -4.74 -24.44
CA ASN A 52 -19.61 -4.71 -23.23
C ASN A 52 -18.80 -5.01 -21.97
N LEU A 53 -17.80 -5.90 -22.06
CA LEU A 53 -17.04 -6.36 -20.90
C LEU A 53 -15.66 -5.73 -20.79
N ILE A 54 -14.91 -5.62 -21.89
CA ILE A 54 -13.56 -5.04 -21.88
C ILE A 54 -13.62 -3.51 -21.97
N GLY A 55 -14.48 -2.99 -22.85
CA GLY A 55 -14.50 -1.58 -23.25
C GLY A 55 -13.49 -1.22 -24.34
N ASP A 56 -12.95 -2.20 -25.07
CA ASP A 56 -12.08 -1.97 -26.24
C ASP A 56 -12.94 -1.86 -27.52
N PHE A 57 -13.39 -0.64 -27.78
CA PHE A 57 -14.26 -0.35 -28.91
C PHE A 57 -13.57 -0.45 -30.28
N ASP A 58 -12.24 -0.37 -30.33
CA ASP A 58 -11.47 -0.56 -31.56
C ASP A 58 -11.49 -2.02 -31.99
N SER A 59 -11.20 -2.93 -31.04
CA SER A 59 -11.29 -4.37 -31.28
C SER A 59 -12.73 -4.80 -31.57
N ALA A 60 -13.71 -4.25 -30.83
CA ALA A 60 -15.12 -4.52 -31.10
C ALA A 60 -15.54 -4.13 -32.53
N ALA A 61 -15.17 -2.92 -32.99
CA ALA A 61 -15.48 -2.46 -34.34
C ALA A 61 -14.86 -3.36 -35.42
N LYS A 62 -13.61 -3.80 -35.24
CA LYS A 62 -12.94 -4.73 -36.16
C LYS A 62 -13.69 -6.06 -36.26
N HIS A 63 -14.15 -6.60 -35.13
CA HIS A 63 -14.91 -7.85 -35.11
C HIS A 63 -16.27 -7.70 -35.81
N TYR A 64 -17.02 -6.62 -35.55
CA TYR A 64 -18.29 -6.36 -36.25
C TYR A 64 -18.11 -6.16 -37.75
N GLN A 65 -17.04 -5.47 -38.18
CA GLN A 65 -16.72 -5.32 -39.60
C GLN A 65 -16.44 -6.65 -40.28
N SER A 66 -15.76 -7.60 -39.60
CA SER A 66 -15.41 -8.90 -40.19
C SER A 66 -16.61 -9.80 -40.51
N ILE A 67 -17.76 -9.59 -39.87
CA ILE A 67 -19.02 -10.30 -40.16
C ILE A 67 -20.01 -9.46 -40.97
N SER A 68 -19.57 -8.31 -41.50
CA SER A 68 -20.44 -7.36 -42.19
C SER A 68 -21.64 -6.89 -41.35
N ASP A 69 -21.50 -6.86 -40.02
CA ASP A 69 -22.50 -6.28 -39.11
C ASP A 69 -22.38 -4.75 -39.16
N LYS A 70 -22.95 -4.19 -40.24
CA LYS A 70 -22.94 -2.74 -40.52
C LYS A 70 -23.56 -1.95 -39.38
N LYS A 71 -24.64 -2.46 -38.77
CA LYS A 71 -25.37 -1.73 -37.73
C LYS A 71 -24.49 -1.47 -36.49
N ASN A 72 -23.82 -2.50 -35.97
CA ASN A 72 -22.99 -2.32 -34.77
C ASN A 72 -21.70 -1.56 -35.05
N SER A 73 -21.08 -1.80 -36.21
CA SER A 73 -19.88 -1.05 -36.63
C SER A 73 -20.16 0.44 -36.88
N GLU A 74 -21.27 0.78 -37.55
CA GLU A 74 -21.73 2.17 -37.74
C GLU A 74 -22.08 2.83 -36.40
N ARG A 75 -22.69 2.09 -35.45
CA ARG A 75 -22.97 2.61 -34.11
C ARG A 75 -21.69 2.99 -33.36
N ILE A 76 -20.65 2.16 -33.38
CA ILE A 76 -19.37 2.50 -32.73
C ILE A 76 -18.73 3.72 -33.40
N LEU A 77 -18.75 3.78 -34.73
CA LEU A 77 -18.24 4.94 -35.46
C LEU A 77 -19.00 6.22 -35.11
N TYR A 78 -20.33 6.13 -35.00
CA TYR A 78 -21.17 7.23 -34.55
C TYR A 78 -20.78 7.69 -33.14
N LEU A 79 -20.57 6.77 -32.18
CA LEU A 79 -20.14 7.13 -30.82
C LEU A 79 -18.78 7.83 -30.81
N LYS A 80 -17.81 7.33 -31.59
CA LYS A 80 -16.49 7.98 -31.73
C LYS A 80 -16.58 9.39 -32.29
N ASN A 81 -17.44 9.59 -33.30
CA ASN A 81 -17.66 10.92 -33.87
C ASN A 81 -18.39 11.83 -32.88
N LYS A 82 -19.40 11.30 -32.17
CA LYS A 82 -20.17 12.05 -31.16
C LYS A 82 -19.28 12.53 -30.01
N PHE A 83 -18.31 11.73 -29.58
CA PHE A 83 -17.46 12.01 -28.41
C PHE A 83 -15.99 12.29 -28.75
N HIS A 84 -15.72 12.77 -29.97
CA HIS A 84 -14.36 12.98 -30.47
C HIS A 84 -13.53 13.89 -29.56
N ASP A 85 -14.09 15.01 -29.11
CA ASP A 85 -13.39 15.99 -28.27
C ASP A 85 -13.08 15.42 -26.87
N GLN A 86 -13.97 14.60 -26.32
CA GLN A 86 -13.78 13.92 -25.04
C GLN A 86 -12.67 12.86 -25.15
N ASP A 87 -12.63 12.13 -26.26
CA ASP A 87 -11.53 11.18 -26.55
C ASP A 87 -10.18 11.88 -26.67
N GLN A 88 -10.13 13.02 -27.37
CA GLN A 88 -8.91 13.83 -27.46
C GLN A 88 -8.46 14.32 -26.08
N THR A 89 -9.40 14.85 -25.29
CA THR A 89 -9.12 15.33 -23.93
C THR A 89 -8.56 14.21 -23.05
N LEU A 90 -9.21 13.05 -23.04
CA LEU A 90 -8.75 11.88 -22.29
C LEU A 90 -7.36 11.42 -22.73
N ASN A 91 -7.11 11.38 -24.04
CA ASN A 91 -5.81 10.97 -24.57
C ASN A 91 -4.68 11.97 -24.25
N ILE A 92 -4.97 13.27 -24.26
CA ILE A 92 -4.03 14.33 -23.82
C ILE A 92 -3.69 14.13 -22.34
N ILE A 93 -4.69 13.93 -21.49
CA ILE A 93 -4.49 13.70 -20.05
C ILE A 93 -3.60 12.45 -19.84
N LYS A 94 -3.90 11.33 -20.51
CA LYS A 94 -3.10 10.10 -20.43
C LYS A 94 -1.66 10.31 -20.90
N SER A 95 -1.46 11.04 -22.00
CA SER A 95 -0.12 11.33 -22.51
C SER A 95 0.66 12.24 -21.58
N ASP A 96 0.00 13.18 -20.91
CA ASP A 96 0.67 14.07 -19.96
C ASP A 96 1.04 13.32 -18.68
N MET A 97 0.21 12.38 -18.21
CA MET A 97 0.52 11.57 -17.02
C MET A 97 1.75 10.65 -17.19
N ALA A 98 2.15 10.39 -18.43
CA ALA A 98 3.40 9.69 -18.71
C ALA A 98 4.65 10.58 -18.53
N LYS A 99 4.47 11.90 -18.42
CA LYS A 99 5.52 12.88 -18.15
C LYS A 99 5.54 13.21 -16.66
N ASP A 100 6.65 13.73 -16.16
CA ASP A 100 6.73 14.24 -14.80
C ASP A 100 5.92 15.55 -14.70
N ILE A 101 4.65 15.45 -14.28
CA ILE A 101 3.71 16.57 -14.24
C ILE A 101 3.89 17.38 -12.95
N SER A 102 3.83 18.72 -13.06
CA SER A 102 3.78 19.60 -11.90
C SER A 102 2.49 19.43 -11.06
N ASN A 103 2.55 19.68 -9.76
CA ASN A 103 1.35 19.60 -8.90
C ASN A 103 0.18 20.47 -9.38
N ARG A 104 0.44 21.62 -10.00
CA ARG A 104 -0.63 22.51 -10.52
C ARG A 104 -1.37 21.85 -11.67
N ASP A 105 -0.63 21.32 -12.63
CA ASP A 105 -1.20 20.70 -13.82
C ASP A 105 -2.00 19.43 -13.44
N LEU A 106 -1.60 18.70 -12.39
CA LEU A 106 -2.37 17.56 -11.88
C LEU A 106 -3.79 17.93 -11.42
N TYR A 107 -3.96 19.09 -10.78
CA TYR A 107 -5.30 19.56 -10.37
C TYR A 107 -6.16 19.95 -11.59
N ASP A 108 -5.57 20.56 -12.61
CA ASP A 108 -6.29 20.89 -13.83
C ASP A 108 -6.75 19.63 -14.58
N ARG A 109 -5.90 18.60 -14.63
CA ARG A 109 -6.23 17.28 -15.20
C ARG A 109 -7.32 16.58 -14.39
N TYR A 110 -7.26 16.65 -13.06
CA TYR A 110 -8.32 16.18 -12.17
C TYR A 110 -9.67 16.84 -12.50
N ASN A 111 -9.72 18.18 -12.57
CA ASN A 111 -10.94 18.92 -12.86
C ASN A 111 -11.52 18.55 -14.23
N GLN A 112 -10.67 18.41 -15.26
CA GLN A 112 -11.10 17.98 -16.60
C GLN A 112 -11.72 16.58 -16.59
N LEU A 113 -11.17 15.63 -15.81
CA LEU A 113 -11.76 14.29 -15.68
C LEU A 113 -13.10 14.32 -14.94
N GLU A 114 -13.22 15.12 -13.88
CA GLU A 114 -14.50 15.28 -13.18
C GLU A 114 -15.57 15.92 -14.07
N ASP A 115 -15.21 16.94 -14.85
CA ASP A 115 -16.10 17.57 -15.83
C ASP A 115 -16.55 16.57 -16.89
N LEU A 116 -15.65 15.69 -17.38
CA LEU A 116 -16.03 14.61 -18.29
C LEU A 116 -17.06 13.67 -17.68
N ILE A 117 -16.85 13.24 -16.43
CA ILE A 117 -17.76 12.33 -15.72
C ILE A 117 -19.13 12.97 -15.46
N LYS A 118 -19.14 14.27 -15.15
CA LYS A 118 -20.35 15.02 -14.77
C LYS A 118 -21.17 15.44 -15.99
N ASN A 119 -20.52 15.98 -17.02
CA ASN A 119 -21.19 16.59 -18.16
C ASN A 119 -21.53 15.58 -19.26
N TYR A 120 -20.85 14.42 -19.30
CA TYR A 120 -21.07 13.38 -20.31
C TYR A 120 -21.33 12.01 -19.67
N PRO A 121 -22.47 11.83 -18.99
CA PRO A 121 -22.79 10.57 -18.30
C PRO A 121 -22.94 9.37 -19.25
N ASP A 122 -23.23 9.62 -20.54
CA ASP A 122 -23.37 8.63 -21.62
C ASP A 122 -22.08 8.43 -22.42
N TYR A 123 -20.95 8.99 -21.99
CA TYR A 123 -19.66 8.82 -22.66
C TYR A 123 -19.24 7.34 -22.66
N TYR A 124 -19.04 6.78 -23.84
CA TYR A 124 -18.85 5.34 -24.02
C TYR A 124 -17.56 4.79 -23.39
N ARG A 125 -16.53 5.64 -23.18
CA ARG A 125 -15.26 5.31 -22.50
C ARG A 125 -15.20 5.83 -21.06
N ARG A 126 -16.35 6.06 -20.41
CA ARG A 126 -16.41 6.53 -19.01
C ARG A 126 -15.63 5.66 -18.02
N PHE A 127 -15.53 4.34 -18.26
CA PHE A 127 -14.70 3.46 -17.42
C PHE A 127 -13.21 3.85 -17.48
N GLU A 128 -12.67 4.19 -18.67
CA GLU A 128 -11.29 4.68 -18.79
C GLU A 128 -11.09 6.02 -18.07
N VAL A 129 -12.11 6.88 -18.05
CA VAL A 129 -12.06 8.15 -17.30
C VAL A 129 -11.92 7.87 -15.81
N PHE A 130 -12.70 6.93 -15.25
CA PHE A 130 -12.56 6.50 -13.85
C PHE A 130 -11.20 5.85 -13.56
N TYR A 131 -10.70 5.01 -14.46
CA TYR A 131 -9.35 4.44 -14.33
C TYR A 131 -8.27 5.53 -14.31
N THR A 132 -8.35 6.48 -15.24
CA THR A 132 -7.43 7.62 -15.35
C THR A 132 -7.51 8.50 -14.10
N LEU A 133 -8.71 8.75 -13.59
CA LEU A 133 -8.95 9.47 -12.34
C LEU A 133 -8.34 8.73 -11.14
N GLY A 134 -8.43 7.40 -11.11
CA GLY A 134 -7.75 6.57 -10.11
C GLY A 134 -6.24 6.81 -10.11
N ILE A 135 -5.60 6.82 -11.29
CA ILE A 135 -4.17 7.13 -11.41
C ILE A 135 -3.88 8.54 -10.86
N VAL A 136 -4.65 9.55 -11.26
CA VAL A 136 -4.48 10.92 -10.77
C VAL A 136 -4.59 10.98 -9.25
N TYR A 137 -5.60 10.34 -8.66
CA TYR A 137 -5.72 10.26 -7.20
C TYR A 137 -4.56 9.56 -6.52
N MET A 138 -4.02 8.51 -7.15
CA MET A 138 -2.84 7.80 -6.63
C MET A 138 -1.59 8.69 -6.63
N ILE A 139 -1.41 9.53 -7.66
CA ILE A 139 -0.31 10.51 -7.73
C ILE A 139 -0.49 11.61 -6.68
N MET A 140 -1.73 12.01 -6.39
CA MET A 140 -2.06 13.00 -5.35
C MET A 140 -2.07 12.43 -3.92
N ASP A 141 -1.60 11.20 -3.72
CA ASP A 141 -1.66 10.45 -2.45
C ASP A 141 -3.08 10.31 -1.84
N LYS A 142 -4.13 10.48 -2.65
CA LYS A 142 -5.54 10.27 -2.28
C LYS A 142 -5.96 8.82 -2.48
N TYR A 143 -5.30 7.91 -1.78
CA TYR A 143 -5.40 6.46 -2.03
C TYR A 143 -6.80 5.86 -1.90
N LYS A 144 -7.63 6.37 -0.98
CA LYS A 144 -9.03 5.93 -0.84
C LYS A 144 -9.85 6.26 -2.10
N SER A 145 -9.77 7.51 -2.57
CA SER A 145 -10.47 7.96 -3.77
C SER A 145 -9.94 7.26 -5.03
N SER A 146 -8.63 6.96 -5.06
CA SER A 146 -8.01 6.13 -6.09
C SER A 146 -8.65 4.74 -6.17
N TYR A 147 -8.72 4.05 -5.03
CA TYR A 147 -9.33 2.72 -4.91
C TYR A 147 -10.80 2.73 -5.37
N GLU A 148 -11.61 3.68 -4.87
CA GLU A 148 -13.02 3.83 -5.25
C GLU A 148 -13.19 4.09 -6.76
N SER A 149 -12.27 4.85 -7.36
CA SER A 149 -12.32 5.15 -8.81
C SER A 149 -11.98 3.90 -9.64
N PHE A 150 -11.00 3.11 -9.23
CA PHE A 150 -10.70 1.83 -9.88
C PHE A 150 -11.85 0.82 -9.73
N GLN A 151 -12.50 0.76 -8.56
CA GLN A 151 -13.70 -0.06 -8.38
C GLN A 151 -14.82 0.35 -9.35
N LYS A 152 -15.14 1.65 -9.46
CA LYS A 152 -16.14 2.15 -10.41
C LYS A 152 -15.81 1.79 -11.87
N SER A 153 -14.54 1.84 -12.26
CA SER A 153 -14.13 1.41 -13.59
C SER A 153 -14.40 -0.09 -13.82
N LEU A 154 -14.12 -0.95 -12.83
CA LEU A 154 -14.43 -2.38 -12.89
C LEU A 154 -15.94 -2.66 -12.88
N GLU A 155 -16.73 -1.88 -12.14
CA GLU A 155 -18.20 -1.98 -12.16
C GLU A 155 -18.78 -1.69 -13.55
N LEU A 156 -18.25 -0.66 -14.22
CA LEU A 156 -18.69 -0.30 -15.57
C LEU A 156 -18.22 -1.31 -16.63
N LYS A 157 -16.99 -1.83 -16.50
CA LYS A 157 -16.38 -2.80 -17.42
C LYS A 157 -15.62 -3.88 -16.64
N PRO A 158 -16.28 -4.99 -16.28
CA PRO A 158 -15.67 -6.01 -15.41
C PRO A 158 -14.44 -6.70 -15.99
N ALA A 159 -14.33 -6.78 -17.32
CA ALA A 159 -13.18 -7.38 -18.00
C ALA A 159 -12.16 -6.34 -18.49
N CYS A 160 -12.27 -5.07 -18.10
CA CYS A 160 -11.29 -4.04 -18.50
C CYS A 160 -9.87 -4.34 -18.00
N HIS A 161 -9.72 -5.17 -16.96
CA HIS A 161 -8.43 -5.63 -16.46
C HIS A 161 -7.61 -6.47 -17.46
N LEU A 162 -8.25 -6.99 -18.51
CA LEU A 162 -7.53 -7.65 -19.61
C LEU A 162 -6.79 -6.66 -20.51
N PHE A 163 -7.20 -5.39 -20.48
CA PHE A 163 -6.65 -4.31 -21.30
C PHE A 163 -5.87 -3.28 -20.47
N LEU A 164 -6.29 -3.03 -19.23
CA LEU A 164 -5.68 -2.07 -18.30
C LEU A 164 -5.09 -2.79 -17.08
N PRO A 165 -3.94 -2.34 -16.53
CA PRO A 165 -3.37 -2.91 -15.30
C PRO A 165 -4.14 -2.48 -14.03
N ILE A 166 -5.47 -2.44 -14.09
CA ILE A 166 -6.34 -1.87 -13.05
C ILE A 166 -6.29 -2.65 -11.73
N ILE A 167 -6.17 -3.98 -11.76
CA ILE A 167 -6.11 -4.80 -10.54
C ILE A 167 -4.86 -4.46 -9.72
N SER A 168 -3.70 -4.36 -10.38
CA SER A 168 -2.45 -3.99 -9.72
C SER A 168 -2.54 -2.59 -9.09
N HIS A 169 -3.11 -1.61 -9.79
CA HIS A 169 -3.29 -0.26 -9.24
C HIS A 169 -4.33 -0.19 -8.12
N LEU A 170 -5.42 -0.97 -8.22
CA LEU A 170 -6.45 -1.08 -7.20
C LEU A 170 -5.86 -1.67 -5.91
N GLU A 171 -5.14 -2.79 -5.99
CA GLU A 171 -4.46 -3.42 -4.87
C GLU A 171 -3.42 -2.48 -4.26
N SER A 172 -2.60 -1.83 -5.10
CA SER A 172 -1.60 -0.87 -4.63
C SER A 172 -2.24 0.32 -3.90
N SER A 173 -3.35 0.86 -4.41
CA SER A 173 -4.09 1.93 -3.77
C SER A 173 -4.70 1.48 -2.44
N HIS A 174 -5.28 0.27 -2.40
CA HIS A 174 -5.83 -0.30 -1.17
C HIS A 174 -4.76 -0.47 -0.09
N GLN A 175 -3.62 -1.07 -0.43
CA GLN A 175 -2.49 -1.25 0.49
C GLN A 175 -1.96 0.09 1.00
N LYS A 176 -1.75 1.07 0.10
CA LYS A 176 -1.30 2.42 0.49
C LYS A 176 -2.31 3.12 1.40
N TRP A 177 -3.62 2.98 1.13
CA TRP A 177 -4.67 3.53 1.96
C TRP A 177 -4.68 2.90 3.37
N ILE A 178 -4.65 1.56 3.47
CA ILE A 178 -4.58 0.85 4.75
C ILE A 178 -3.35 1.28 5.54
N ARG A 179 -2.18 1.31 4.89
CA ARG A 179 -0.93 1.76 5.52
C ARG A 179 -1.05 3.18 6.06
N HIS A 180 -1.61 4.10 5.30
CA HIS A 180 -1.84 5.48 5.76
C HIS A 180 -2.76 5.53 7.00
N ILE A 181 -3.82 4.73 7.03
CA ILE A 181 -4.70 4.62 8.21
C ILE A 181 -3.91 4.07 9.41
N ILE A 182 -3.19 2.95 9.25
CA ILE A 182 -2.44 2.32 10.34
C ILE A 182 -1.40 3.27 10.92
N ILE A 183 -0.65 3.97 10.07
CA ILE A 183 0.34 4.97 10.51
C ILE A 183 -0.34 6.09 11.30
N SER A 184 -1.46 6.62 10.80
CA SER A 184 -2.22 7.69 11.47
C SER A 184 -2.75 7.27 12.84
N VAL A 185 -3.37 6.09 12.92
CA VAL A 185 -3.86 5.51 14.18
C VAL A 185 -2.70 5.29 15.16
N THR A 186 -1.57 4.81 14.67
CA THR A 186 -0.37 4.59 15.48
C THR A 186 0.16 5.90 16.06
N TYR A 187 0.20 6.98 15.28
CA TYR A 187 0.58 8.30 15.78
C TYR A 187 -0.38 8.82 16.85
N ILE A 188 -1.69 8.63 16.69
CA ILE A 188 -2.68 9.01 17.70
C ILE A 188 -2.42 8.25 19.01
N ILE A 189 -2.18 6.93 18.94
CA ILE A 189 -1.85 6.11 20.12
C ILE A 189 -0.58 6.63 20.80
N LEU A 190 0.50 6.87 20.05
CA LEU A 190 1.75 7.39 20.60
C LEU A 190 1.54 8.77 21.23
N PHE A 191 0.77 9.66 20.60
CA PHE A 191 0.45 10.97 21.13
C PHE A 191 -0.32 10.89 22.47
N VAL A 192 -1.33 10.03 22.55
CA VAL A 192 -2.10 9.80 23.78
C VAL A 192 -1.20 9.25 24.90
N LEU A 193 -0.36 8.25 24.59
CA LEU A 193 0.61 7.72 25.57
C LEU A 193 1.61 8.81 26.03
N ALA A 194 1.97 9.74 25.14
CA ALA A 194 2.92 10.81 25.46
C ALA A 194 2.26 11.82 26.40
N LEU A 195 1.01 12.19 26.11
CA LEU A 195 0.20 13.05 26.97
C LEU A 195 0.03 12.44 28.37
N ILE A 196 -0.31 11.14 28.46
CA ILE A 196 -0.43 10.43 29.75
C ILE A 196 0.90 10.47 30.51
N THR A 197 2.01 10.17 29.82
CA THR A 197 3.35 10.22 30.43
C THR A 197 3.66 11.62 30.95
N PHE A 198 3.38 12.66 30.16
CA PHE A 198 3.63 14.04 30.53
C PHE A 198 2.80 14.48 31.75
N VAL A 199 1.51 14.14 31.78
CA VAL A 199 0.63 14.43 32.91
C VAL A 199 1.12 13.74 34.18
N LEU A 200 1.46 12.46 34.11
CA LEU A 200 2.01 11.72 35.25
C LEU A 200 3.34 12.32 35.73
N LEU A 201 4.21 12.69 34.80
CA LEU A 201 5.49 13.32 35.10
C LEU A 201 5.29 14.67 35.81
N TYR A 202 4.32 15.47 35.36
CA TYR A 202 3.95 16.74 35.99
C TYR A 202 3.49 16.56 37.44
N TYR A 203 2.61 15.57 37.69
CA TYR A 203 2.14 15.28 39.06
C TYR A 203 3.21 14.64 39.95
N ALA A 204 4.10 13.82 39.39
CA ALA A 204 5.13 13.11 40.14
C ALA A 204 6.17 14.06 40.74
N LYS A 205 6.32 15.25 40.14
CA LYS A 205 7.41 16.19 40.46
C LYS A 205 8.77 15.48 40.53
N PRO A 206 9.15 14.75 39.47
CA PRO A 206 10.30 13.86 39.45
C PRO A 206 11.60 14.55 39.86
N TRP A 207 11.73 15.84 39.55
CA TRP A 207 12.86 16.67 39.95
C TRP A 207 13.13 16.68 41.47
N LEU A 208 12.12 16.44 42.31
CA LEU A 208 12.31 16.37 43.76
C LEU A 208 12.95 15.06 44.23
N PHE A 209 12.80 13.96 43.48
CA PHE A 209 13.30 12.64 43.87
C PHE A 209 14.37 12.06 42.94
N LEU A 210 14.65 12.69 41.79
CA LEU A 210 15.65 12.25 40.81
C LEU A 210 17.07 12.41 41.35
N LYS A 211 17.46 11.51 42.24
CA LYS A 211 18.83 11.37 42.74
C LYS A 211 19.71 10.72 41.67
N HIS A 212 21.03 10.85 41.81
CA HIS A 212 22.01 10.20 40.93
C HIS A 212 21.74 8.69 40.71
N LYS A 213 21.21 7.98 41.72
CA LYS A 213 20.82 6.57 41.63
C LYS A 213 19.82 6.27 40.50
N HIS A 214 18.89 7.18 40.23
CA HIS A 214 17.92 7.01 39.14
C HIS A 214 18.60 7.19 37.79
N ILE A 215 19.44 8.23 37.65
CA ILE A 215 20.20 8.49 36.43
C ILE A 215 21.10 7.30 36.09
N THR A 216 21.82 6.75 37.07
CA THR A 216 22.67 5.56 36.87
C THR A 216 21.86 4.35 36.44
N LEU A 217 20.65 4.16 36.98
CA LEU A 217 19.76 3.08 36.56
C LEU A 217 19.28 3.26 35.12
N GLY A 218 18.91 4.49 34.73
CA GLY A 218 18.48 4.80 33.36
C GLY A 218 19.61 4.52 32.34
N LEU A 219 20.84 4.94 32.65
CA LEU A 219 22.01 4.65 31.82
C LEU A 219 22.29 3.14 31.71
N LEU A 220 22.15 2.40 32.81
CA LEU A 220 22.32 0.95 32.80
C LEU A 220 21.29 0.26 31.91
N ILE A 221 20.03 0.69 31.94
CA ILE A 221 18.97 0.14 31.08
C ILE A 221 19.25 0.44 29.60
N ILE A 222 19.70 1.66 29.28
CA ILE A 222 20.11 2.02 27.91
C ILE A 222 21.27 1.12 27.46
N PHE A 223 22.29 0.95 28.29
CA PHE A 223 23.42 0.09 27.99
C PHE A 223 23.00 -1.38 27.78
N LEU A 224 22.07 -1.88 28.61
CA LEU A 224 21.51 -3.22 28.45
C LEU A 224 20.77 -3.37 27.11
N TRP A 225 19.99 -2.36 26.71
CA TRP A 225 19.33 -2.35 25.39
C TRP A 225 20.35 -2.42 24.26
N VAL A 226 21.44 -1.66 24.32
CA VAL A 226 22.53 -1.73 23.35
C VAL A 226 23.05 -3.17 23.23
N ILE A 227 23.41 -3.78 24.36
CA ILE A 227 23.90 -5.17 24.38
C ILE A 227 22.88 -6.13 23.76
N VAL A 228 21.62 -6.09 24.22
CA VAL A 228 20.56 -6.98 23.74
C VAL A 228 20.34 -6.81 22.24
N PHE A 229 20.32 -5.57 21.75
CA PHE A 229 20.14 -5.28 20.33
C PHE A 229 21.30 -5.84 19.50
N TYR A 230 22.54 -5.59 19.89
CA TYR A 230 23.71 -6.08 19.15
C TYR A 230 23.82 -7.61 19.20
N ILE A 231 23.54 -8.24 20.34
CA ILE A 231 23.49 -9.71 20.45
C ILE A 231 22.38 -10.27 19.56
N GLY A 232 21.17 -9.71 19.64
CA GLY A 232 20.06 -10.13 18.80
C GLY A 232 20.39 -10.00 17.32
N PHE A 233 20.93 -8.85 16.91
CA PHE A 233 21.35 -8.63 15.53
C PHE A 233 22.47 -9.59 15.11
N TYR A 234 23.42 -9.93 15.98
CA TYR A 234 24.47 -10.90 15.69
C TYR A 234 23.92 -12.31 15.46
N TYR A 235 22.99 -12.77 16.31
CA TYR A 235 22.41 -14.11 16.21
C TYR A 235 21.37 -14.24 15.09
N PHE A 236 20.53 -13.23 14.91
CA PHE A 236 19.44 -13.26 13.92
C PHE A 236 19.83 -12.68 12.56
N GLY A 237 20.82 -11.79 12.50
CA GLY A 237 21.33 -11.21 11.24
C GLY A 237 22.21 -12.16 10.44
N LYS A 238 22.77 -13.19 11.06
CA LYS A 238 23.57 -14.22 10.39
C LYS A 238 22.67 -15.41 9.99
N LYS A 239 22.28 -15.46 8.70
CA LYS A 239 21.95 -16.65 7.88
C LYS A 239 20.85 -16.35 6.83
N ILE A 240 21.12 -15.41 5.94
CA ILE A 240 20.70 -15.60 4.55
C ILE A 240 22.01 -15.77 3.79
N GLU A 241 22.59 -16.97 3.86
CA GLU A 241 23.53 -17.39 2.82
C GLU A 241 22.69 -17.45 1.55
N PHE A 242 22.73 -16.36 0.76
CA PHE A 242 22.14 -16.39 -0.56
C PHE A 242 22.83 -17.51 -1.33
N LEU A 243 22.07 -18.59 -1.53
CA LEU A 243 22.32 -19.62 -2.51
C LEU A 243 22.65 -18.92 -3.83
N GLU A 244 23.89 -19.12 -4.25
CA GLU A 244 24.47 -18.76 -5.55
C GLU A 244 24.52 -17.28 -5.96
N LYS A 245 25.78 -16.89 -6.12
CA LYS A 245 26.37 -15.64 -6.57
C LYS A 245 26.04 -15.35 -8.04
N GLU A 246 24.77 -15.28 -8.43
CA GLU A 246 24.40 -14.81 -9.78
C GLU A 246 24.34 -13.27 -9.81
N ASN A 247 25.48 -12.65 -10.16
CA ASN A 247 25.68 -11.42 -10.94
C ASN A 247 24.64 -10.25 -10.87
N THR A 248 23.86 -10.08 -9.82
CA THR A 248 23.06 -8.86 -9.62
C THR A 248 24.01 -7.76 -9.15
N LYS A 249 24.50 -6.99 -10.11
CA LYS A 249 25.48 -5.89 -9.97
C LYS A 249 25.09 -4.79 -8.95
N ASN A 250 23.92 -4.87 -8.32
CA ASN A 250 23.34 -3.88 -7.41
C ASN A 250 22.64 -4.48 -6.16
N SER A 251 22.87 -5.75 -5.81
CA SER A 251 22.29 -6.28 -4.57
C SER A 251 22.98 -5.67 -3.34
N ILE A 252 22.27 -4.77 -2.65
CA ILE A 252 22.72 -4.19 -1.39
C ILE A 252 22.72 -5.32 -0.35
N GLN A 253 23.91 -5.77 0.03
CA GLN A 253 24.08 -6.80 1.04
C GLN A 253 23.64 -6.26 2.41
N ILE A 254 22.66 -6.91 3.04
CA ILE A 254 22.21 -6.63 4.41
C ILE A 254 23.19 -7.29 5.39
N TYR A 255 24.44 -6.82 5.43
CA TYR A 255 25.44 -7.26 6.43
C TYR A 255 25.94 -6.10 7.28
N ALA A 256 25.05 -5.16 7.56
CA ALA A 256 25.48 -3.90 8.10
C ALA A 256 25.03 -3.81 9.57
N THR A 257 25.98 -4.01 10.50
CA THR A 257 25.81 -3.60 11.90
C THR A 257 25.34 -2.14 11.94
N PRO A 258 24.58 -1.71 12.96
CA PRO A 258 24.16 -0.32 13.07
C PRO A 258 25.36 0.62 12.85
N PHE A 259 25.17 1.66 12.05
CA PHE A 259 26.18 2.66 11.67
C PHE A 259 27.23 2.23 10.63
N THR A 260 27.07 1.09 9.96
CA THR A 260 27.87 0.75 8.76
C THR A 260 27.13 1.09 7.47
N HIS A 261 27.83 1.25 6.34
CA HIS A 261 27.19 1.51 5.05
C HIS A 261 26.20 0.39 4.70
N GLY A 262 24.96 0.76 4.34
CA GLY A 262 23.86 -0.19 4.10
C GLY A 262 23.02 -0.56 5.34
N SER A 263 23.38 -0.09 6.55
CA SER A 263 22.65 -0.39 7.81
C SER A 263 21.49 0.55 8.12
N GLY A 264 21.01 1.33 7.14
CA GLY A 264 20.02 2.38 7.38
C GLY A 264 18.80 1.89 8.18
N ILE A 265 18.19 0.78 7.75
CA ILE A 265 17.04 0.18 8.45
C ILE A 265 17.40 -0.29 9.87
N ALA A 266 18.51 -0.99 10.03
CA ALA A 266 18.92 -1.53 11.34
C ALA A 266 19.20 -0.39 12.34
N SER A 267 19.82 0.68 11.88
CA SER A 267 20.08 1.88 12.68
C SER A 267 18.78 2.58 13.09
N ILE A 268 17.81 2.67 12.17
CA ILE A 268 16.48 3.21 12.48
C ILE A 268 15.76 2.32 13.51
N LEU A 269 15.76 0.99 13.33
CA LEU A 269 15.16 0.06 14.30
C LEU A 269 15.78 0.20 15.69
N PHE A 270 17.11 0.35 15.76
CA PHE A 270 17.82 0.60 17.00
C PHE A 270 17.34 1.88 17.70
N ILE A 271 17.18 2.98 16.95
CA ILE A 271 16.68 4.26 17.46
C ILE A 271 15.25 4.13 18.00
N TYR A 272 14.37 3.43 17.28
CA TYR A 272 13.00 3.17 17.73
C TYR A 272 12.97 2.40 19.05
N GLY A 273 13.78 1.34 19.16
CA GLY A 273 13.87 0.58 20.40
C GLY A 273 14.48 1.40 21.54
N LEU A 274 15.52 2.19 21.28
CA LEU A 274 16.12 3.08 22.27
C LEU A 274 15.11 4.11 22.79
N PHE A 275 14.32 4.70 21.88
CA PHE A 275 13.26 5.64 22.23
C PHE A 275 12.18 4.98 23.10
N GLY A 276 11.76 3.75 22.76
CA GLY A 276 10.85 2.96 23.60
C GLY A 276 11.41 2.68 25.00
N VAL A 277 12.70 2.35 25.12
CA VAL A 277 13.38 2.11 26.40
C VAL A 277 13.42 3.39 27.26
N ILE A 278 13.81 4.53 26.67
CA ILE A 278 13.86 5.81 27.39
C ILE A 278 12.45 6.22 27.86
N TRP A 279 11.46 6.09 26.99
CA TRP A 279 10.10 6.50 27.29
C TRP A 279 9.44 5.61 28.35
N THR A 280 9.64 4.29 28.27
CA THR A 280 9.18 3.37 29.33
C THR A 280 9.84 3.63 30.67
N TYR A 281 11.12 4.00 30.68
CA TYR A 281 11.81 4.42 31.91
C TYR A 281 11.20 5.70 32.50
N LEU A 282 10.95 6.72 31.67
CA LEU A 282 10.30 7.97 32.12
C LEU A 282 8.90 7.74 32.68
N PHE A 283 8.11 6.88 32.02
CA PHE A 283 6.80 6.50 32.49
C PHE A 283 6.87 5.75 33.83
N SER A 284 7.80 4.79 33.96
CA SER A 284 8.02 4.04 35.20
C SER A 284 8.42 4.94 36.37
N ALA A 285 9.28 5.93 36.13
CA ALA A 285 9.63 6.93 37.14
C ALA A 285 8.40 7.76 37.55
N SER A 286 7.53 8.11 36.60
CA SER A 286 6.31 8.88 36.84
C SER A 286 5.23 8.06 37.57
N ALA A 287 5.17 6.76 37.33
CA ALA A 287 4.23 5.84 37.97
C ALA A 287 4.51 5.63 39.48
N ALA A 288 5.60 6.19 40.02
CA ALA A 288 5.95 6.10 41.44
C ALA A 288 4.84 6.61 42.39
N ILE A 289 4.02 7.58 41.93
CA ILE A 289 2.91 8.19 42.69
C ILE A 289 1.83 7.16 43.07
N ILE A 290 1.65 6.12 42.26
CA ILE A 290 0.61 5.12 42.48
C ILE A 290 0.94 4.36 43.77
N ASN A 291 0.03 4.28 44.75
CA ASN A 291 0.38 3.69 46.05
C ASN A 291 0.55 2.16 46.02
N SER A 292 -0.23 1.45 45.19
CA SER A 292 -0.25 -0.02 45.18
C SER A 292 0.86 -0.61 44.29
N SER A 293 1.78 -1.35 44.91
CA SER A 293 2.87 -2.07 44.23
C SER A 293 2.44 -3.00 43.08
N PRO A 294 1.42 -3.88 43.21
CA PRO A 294 1.06 -4.79 42.11
C PRO A 294 0.51 -4.02 40.91
N LEU A 295 -0.30 -2.99 41.14
CA LEU A 295 -0.87 -2.17 40.07
C LEU A 295 0.23 -1.43 39.30
N LYS A 296 1.26 -0.91 40.00
CA LYS A 296 2.42 -0.25 39.37
C LYS A 296 3.11 -1.16 38.36
N ILE A 297 3.36 -2.42 38.76
CA ILE A 297 4.03 -3.41 37.91
C ILE A 297 3.18 -3.70 36.66
N ILE A 298 1.87 -3.93 36.85
CA ILE A 298 0.94 -4.22 35.75
C ILE A 298 0.84 -3.04 34.77
N ILE A 299 0.68 -1.82 35.28
CA ILE A 299 0.56 -0.62 34.44
C ILE A 299 1.85 -0.37 33.66
N ASN A 300 3.02 -0.49 34.29
CA ASN A 300 4.31 -0.35 33.59
C ASN A 300 4.50 -1.40 32.50
N TYR A 301 4.13 -2.65 32.77
CA TYR A 301 4.20 -3.73 31.77
C TYR A 301 3.27 -3.46 30.58
N LEU A 302 2.01 -3.09 30.84
CA LEU A 302 1.04 -2.77 29.78
C LEU A 302 1.49 -1.56 28.96
N PHE A 303 1.99 -0.52 29.61
CA PHE A 303 2.53 0.66 28.94
C PHE A 303 3.70 0.30 28.03
N ALA A 304 4.69 -0.45 28.55
CA ALA A 304 5.83 -0.93 27.77
C ALA A 304 5.40 -1.81 26.58
N TRP A 305 4.45 -2.71 26.79
CA TRP A 305 3.94 -3.54 25.71
C TRP A 305 3.26 -2.70 24.61
N LEU A 306 2.42 -1.74 24.99
CA LEU A 306 1.71 -0.86 24.04
C LEU A 306 2.68 0.01 23.24
N ILE A 307 3.64 0.66 23.90
CA ILE A 307 4.58 1.57 23.23
C ILE A 307 5.52 0.82 22.27
N PHE A 308 6.07 -0.33 22.66
CA PHE A 308 6.91 -1.12 21.75
C PHE A 308 6.10 -1.69 20.59
N THR A 309 4.85 -2.10 20.81
CA THR A 309 3.97 -2.54 19.73
C THR A 309 3.69 -1.38 18.76
N ALA A 310 3.34 -0.19 19.24
CA ALA A 310 3.09 0.98 18.41
C ALA A 310 4.33 1.42 17.62
N LEU A 311 5.50 1.51 18.28
CA LEU A 311 6.76 1.85 17.62
C LEU A 311 7.16 0.81 16.57
N LEU A 312 6.99 -0.48 16.86
CA LEU A 312 7.29 -1.55 15.91
C LEU A 312 6.33 -1.55 14.73
N THR A 313 5.03 -1.32 14.95
CA THR A 313 4.04 -1.17 13.88
C THR A 313 4.38 0.01 12.99
N HIS A 314 4.75 1.15 13.57
CA HIS A 314 5.16 2.34 12.81
C HIS A 314 6.41 2.07 11.97
N PHE A 315 7.44 1.48 12.57
CA PHE A 315 8.66 1.08 11.88
C PHE A 315 8.36 0.12 10.73
N TYR A 316 7.57 -0.94 10.99
CA TYR A 316 7.23 -1.93 9.99
C TYR A 316 6.51 -1.31 8.80
N MET A 317 5.51 -0.46 9.04
CA MET A 317 4.72 0.17 7.99
C MET A 317 5.53 1.15 7.12
N LEU A 318 6.56 1.80 7.67
CA LEU A 318 7.39 2.75 6.94
C LEU A 318 8.57 2.10 6.20
N TYR A 319 9.19 1.09 6.81
CA TYR A 319 10.48 0.58 6.34
C TYR A 319 10.43 -0.85 5.81
N CYS A 320 9.43 -1.64 6.20
CA CYS A 320 9.31 -3.05 5.79
C CYS A 320 8.16 -3.24 4.78
N ASP A 321 7.01 -2.65 5.05
CA ASP A 321 5.80 -2.86 4.25
C ASP A 321 5.86 -2.11 2.91
N GLY A 322 5.66 -2.84 1.81
CA GLY A 322 5.64 -2.29 0.44
C GLY A 322 7.00 -2.01 -0.20
N LYS A 323 8.13 -2.43 0.40
CA LYS A 323 9.48 -2.41 -0.23
C LYS A 323 9.92 -3.77 -0.75
N CYS A 324 9.02 -4.74 -0.76
CA CYS A 324 9.25 -6.04 -1.36
C CYS A 324 9.17 -5.88 -2.88
N GLU A 325 10.30 -5.62 -3.53
CA GLU A 325 10.38 -5.73 -4.98
C GLU A 325 10.52 -7.21 -5.30
N PHE A 326 9.54 -7.75 -6.02
CA PHE A 326 9.66 -9.10 -6.55
C PHE A 326 10.58 -9.05 -7.77
N GLU A 327 11.87 -9.30 -7.57
CA GLU A 327 12.76 -9.54 -8.70
C GLU A 327 12.39 -10.89 -9.33
N THR A 328 11.70 -10.85 -10.47
CA THR A 328 11.45 -12.07 -11.25
C THR A 328 12.80 -12.59 -11.76
N TYR A 329 13.26 -13.75 -11.25
CA TYR A 329 14.51 -14.41 -11.66
C TYR A 329 14.62 -14.72 -13.16
N SER A 330 13.53 -14.60 -13.94
CA SER A 330 13.56 -14.88 -15.37
C SER A 330 13.12 -13.67 -16.18
N LYS A 331 13.95 -13.28 -17.15
CA LYS A 331 13.69 -12.14 -18.04
C LYS A 331 12.51 -12.33 -19.00
N ASN A 332 11.81 -13.48 -18.98
CA ASN A 332 10.80 -13.81 -20.01
C ASN A 332 9.66 -14.74 -19.57
N ILE A 333 9.44 -15.00 -18.27
CA ILE A 333 8.36 -15.90 -17.85
C ILE A 333 7.60 -15.36 -16.63
N LEU A 334 6.34 -14.96 -16.87
CA LEU A 334 5.33 -14.65 -15.86
C LEU A 334 4.86 -15.94 -15.17
N TYR A 335 5.61 -16.45 -14.19
CA TYR A 335 5.08 -17.42 -13.21
C TYR A 335 5.49 -17.07 -11.78
N TYR A 336 4.48 -16.87 -10.96
CA TYR A 336 4.49 -16.42 -9.55
C TYR A 336 5.04 -17.41 -8.52
N TYR A 337 5.82 -18.44 -8.89
CA TYR A 337 6.07 -19.57 -7.97
C TYR A 337 7.53 -19.75 -7.50
N LYS A 338 8.49 -18.95 -7.98
CA LYS A 338 9.90 -18.99 -7.54
C LYS A 338 10.54 -17.61 -7.47
N GLY A 339 9.92 -16.68 -6.76
CA GLY A 339 10.61 -15.43 -6.38
C GLY A 339 11.20 -15.55 -4.99
N SER A 340 12.37 -14.95 -4.80
CA SER A 340 12.83 -14.59 -3.45
C SER A 340 12.23 -13.22 -3.11
N LEU A 341 11.81 -13.06 -1.86
CA LEU A 341 11.37 -11.77 -1.34
C LEU A 341 12.62 -10.97 -0.98
N SER A 342 13.07 -10.10 -1.87
CA SER A 342 14.16 -9.17 -1.58
C SER A 342 13.56 -7.81 -1.22
N PHE A 343 14.04 -7.23 -0.11
CA PHE A 343 13.70 -5.87 0.26
C PHE A 343 14.67 -4.94 -0.47
N ASN A 344 14.20 -4.24 -1.51
CA ASN A 344 15.06 -3.29 -2.20
C ASN A 344 15.13 -2.01 -1.36
N LEU A 345 16.29 -1.82 -0.73
CA LEU A 345 16.64 -0.61 -0.03
C LEU A 345 17.15 0.47 -0.98
N LYS A 346 16.41 0.75 -2.06
CA LYS A 346 16.76 1.85 -2.96
C LYS A 346 16.09 3.14 -2.50
N ASN A 347 16.92 4.17 -2.37
CA ASN A 347 16.60 5.59 -2.12
C ASN A 347 16.23 5.97 -0.66
N ILE A 348 17.21 5.93 0.24
CA ILE A 348 17.23 6.78 1.46
C ILE A 348 18.50 7.67 1.43
N TRP A 349 18.81 8.26 0.27
CA TRP A 349 19.85 9.27 0.13
C TRP A 349 19.28 10.51 -0.50
#